data_AF-A0A178VCU9-F1
#
_entry.id   AF-A0A178VCU9-F1
#
_cell.length_a   1.000
_cell.length_b   1.000
_cell.length_c   1.000
_cell.angle_alpha   90.00
_cell.angle_beta   90.00
_cell.angle_gamma   90.00
#
_symmetry.space_group_name_H-M   'P 1'
#
loop_
_entity.id
_entity.type
_entity.pdbx_description
1 polymer ?
#
loop_
_entity_poly.entity_id
_entity_poly.type
_entity_poly.pdbx_seq_one_letter_code
_entity_poly.pdbx_strand_id
1 'polypeptide(L)'
;MTKIFYYFFIIIFLQSPPHLQSQTITRNISIFILAGQSNMAGRGGVYNDTATNTTVWDGVIPPECRSNPSILRLTSKLEWKEAKEPLHVDIDINKTNGVGPGMPFANRVVNRFGQVGLVPCSIGGTKLSQWQKGEFLYEETVKRAKAAMASGGGGSYRAVLWYQGESDTVDMVDASVYKKRLVKFFSDLRNDLQHPNLPIIQVALATGAGPYLDAVRKAQLTTDLENVYCVDARGLPLEPDGLHLTTSSQIVTETWVYTKRKCPLA
;
A
#
# COMPACT_ATOMS: atom_id res chain seq x y z
N MET A 1 -89.74 -23.61 8.39
CA MET A 1 -89.30 -22.51 7.51
C MET A 1 -87.89 -22.10 7.92
N THR A 2 -86.99 -22.15 6.95
CA THR A 2 -85.54 -22.25 7.03
C THR A 2 -84.88 -20.91 7.42
N LYS A 3 -83.90 -20.91 8.34
CA LYS A 3 -83.01 -19.76 8.58
C LYS A 3 -81.65 -20.05 7.93
N ILE A 4 -81.31 -19.26 6.91
CA ILE A 4 -80.02 -19.30 6.20
C ILE A 4 -79.08 -18.31 6.89
N PHE A 5 -77.94 -18.79 7.38
CA PHE A 5 -76.84 -17.95 7.85
C PHE A 5 -75.88 -17.67 6.70
N TYR A 6 -75.66 -16.40 6.38
CA TYR A 6 -74.63 -15.96 5.44
C TYR A 6 -73.32 -15.75 6.19
N TYR A 7 -72.29 -16.55 5.87
CA TYR A 7 -70.92 -16.31 6.32
C TYR A 7 -70.21 -15.38 5.32
N PHE A 8 -69.80 -14.21 5.79
CA PHE A 8 -68.95 -13.28 5.04
C PHE A 8 -67.48 -13.69 5.22
N PHE A 9 -66.84 -14.17 4.17
CA PHE A 9 -65.38 -14.39 4.14
C PHE A 9 -64.69 -13.06 3.80
N ILE A 10 -64.00 -12.45 4.77
CA ILE A 10 -63.07 -11.36 4.50
C ILE A 10 -61.74 -11.98 4.02
N ILE A 11 -61.40 -11.74 2.75
CA ILE A 11 -60.10 -12.07 2.18
C ILE A 11 -59.15 -10.89 2.47
N ILE A 12 -58.22 -11.07 3.40
CA ILE A 12 -57.15 -10.10 3.67
C ILE A 12 -56.03 -10.36 2.67
N PHE A 13 -55.85 -9.45 1.71
CA PHE A 13 -54.66 -9.43 0.86
C PHE A 13 -53.46 -8.93 1.68
N LEU A 14 -52.58 -9.84 2.08
CA LEU A 14 -51.24 -9.51 2.59
C LEU A 14 -50.42 -8.90 1.43
N GLN A 15 -50.37 -7.58 1.35
CA GLN A 15 -49.41 -6.89 0.49
C GLN A 15 -48.04 -6.97 1.14
N SER A 16 -47.11 -7.70 0.50
CA SER A 16 -45.70 -7.70 0.85
C SER A 16 -45.15 -6.27 0.77
N PRO A 17 -44.32 -5.82 1.73
CA PRO A 17 -43.68 -4.52 1.63
C PRO A 17 -42.81 -4.44 0.36
N PRO A 18 -42.72 -3.27 -0.29
CA PRO A 18 -41.88 -3.10 -1.47
C PRO A 18 -40.43 -3.41 -1.11
N HIS A 19 -39.86 -4.41 -1.78
CA HIS A 19 -38.46 -4.75 -1.68
C HIS A 19 -37.65 -3.58 -2.28
N LEU A 20 -37.12 -2.68 -1.45
CA LEU A 20 -36.10 -1.74 -1.90
C LEU A 20 -34.86 -2.55 -2.27
N GLN A 21 -34.69 -2.78 -3.57
CA GLN A 21 -33.46 -3.33 -4.11
C GLN A 21 -32.40 -2.23 -4.00
N SER A 22 -31.59 -2.29 -2.94
CA SER A 22 -30.41 -1.45 -2.80
C SER A 22 -29.52 -1.71 -4.01
N GLN A 23 -29.53 -0.81 -5.00
CA GLN A 23 -28.56 -0.82 -6.08
C GLN A 23 -27.20 -0.58 -5.44
N THR A 24 -26.48 -1.67 -5.16
CA THR A 24 -25.10 -1.59 -4.74
C THR A 24 -24.33 -1.06 -5.94
N ILE A 25 -24.03 0.24 -5.96
CA ILE A 25 -23.13 0.81 -6.96
C ILE A 25 -21.83 0.01 -6.83
N THR A 26 -21.53 -0.81 -7.83
CA THR A 26 -20.29 -1.55 -7.91
C THR A 26 -19.16 -0.53 -8.10
N ARG A 27 -18.51 -0.18 -6.99
CA ARG A 27 -17.28 0.63 -7.03
C ARG A 27 -16.18 -0.26 -7.58
N ASN A 28 -15.91 -0.25 -8.87
CA ASN A 28 -14.78 -1.01 -9.42
C ASN A 28 -13.45 -0.31 -9.07
N ILE A 29 -12.94 -0.59 -7.87
CA ILE A 29 -11.71 0.02 -7.35
C ILE A 29 -10.49 -0.72 -7.89
N SER A 30 -9.57 0.01 -8.48
CA SER A 30 -8.22 -0.46 -8.83
C SER A 30 -7.31 -0.36 -7.60
N ILE A 31 -6.98 -1.51 -7.00
CA ILE A 31 -6.34 -1.61 -5.69
C ILE A 31 -4.81 -1.71 -5.83
N PHE A 32 -4.10 -0.85 -5.09
CA PHE A 32 -2.65 -0.85 -4.96
C PHE A 32 -2.25 -1.02 -3.49
N ILE A 33 -1.43 -2.03 -3.20
CA ILE A 33 -0.95 -2.32 -1.85
C ILE A 33 0.36 -1.58 -1.63
N LEU A 34 0.46 -0.81 -0.54
CA LEU A 34 1.66 -0.04 -0.18
C LEU A 34 2.32 -0.70 1.03
N ALA A 35 3.38 -1.46 0.82
CA ALA A 35 4.03 -2.25 1.88
C ALA A 35 5.55 -1.98 1.94
N GLY A 36 6.12 -2.21 3.11
CA GLY A 36 7.54 -1.99 3.37
C GLY A 36 7.77 -1.22 4.67
N GLN A 37 8.79 -0.37 4.70
CA GLN A 37 9.17 0.36 5.91
C GLN A 37 8.94 1.88 5.79
N SER A 38 9.69 2.67 6.57
CA SER A 38 9.50 4.11 6.74
C SER A 38 9.53 4.91 5.43
N ASN A 39 10.36 4.55 4.44
CA ASN A 39 10.38 5.24 3.15
C ASN A 39 9.12 4.97 2.30
N MET A 40 8.45 3.82 2.44
CA MET A 40 7.10 3.62 1.88
C MET A 40 6.02 4.28 2.75
N ALA A 41 6.17 4.20 4.08
CA ALA A 41 5.22 4.77 5.02
C ALA A 41 5.08 6.29 4.84
N GLY A 42 6.23 6.95 4.59
CA GLY A 42 6.36 8.37 4.32
C GLY A 42 7.07 9.08 5.46
N ARG A 43 8.17 9.78 5.12
CA ARG A 43 8.96 10.61 6.03
C ARG A 43 9.38 11.93 5.39
N GLY A 44 8.93 12.22 4.18
CA GLY A 44 9.20 13.51 3.54
C GLY A 44 8.60 14.65 4.35
N GLY A 45 9.40 15.67 4.62
CA GLY A 45 9.04 16.83 5.43
C GLY A 45 9.02 16.57 6.94
N VAL A 46 9.46 15.38 7.38
CA VAL A 46 9.55 15.04 8.79
C VAL A 46 10.92 15.44 9.33
N TYR A 47 10.93 16.27 10.37
CA TYR A 47 12.16 16.78 10.99
C TYR A 47 12.09 16.71 12.52
N ASN A 48 13.26 16.78 13.16
CA ASN A 48 13.34 16.93 14.61
C ASN A 48 13.21 18.41 14.98
N ASP A 49 12.12 18.79 15.64
CA ASP A 49 11.95 20.13 16.17
C ASP A 49 12.83 20.29 17.41
N THR A 50 13.87 21.12 17.29
CA THR A 50 14.83 21.37 18.38
C THR A 50 14.21 22.09 19.58
N ALA A 51 13.10 22.83 19.40
CA ALA A 51 12.46 23.54 20.50
C ALA A 51 11.68 22.58 21.42
N THR A 52 11.04 21.56 20.83
CA THR A 52 10.22 20.58 21.57
C THR A 52 10.94 19.25 21.79
N ASN A 53 12.06 19.03 21.10
CA ASN A 53 12.76 17.74 20.99
C ASN A 53 11.82 16.60 20.55
N THR A 54 10.91 16.92 19.62
CA THR A 54 9.95 15.97 19.06
C THR A 54 10.04 15.93 17.54
N THR A 55 9.74 14.78 16.97
CA THR A 55 9.67 14.61 15.52
C THR A 55 8.31 15.07 15.00
N VAL A 56 8.30 16.07 14.12
CA VAL A 56 7.09 16.68 13.55
C VAL A 56 7.15 16.65 12.02
N TRP A 57 5.98 16.71 11.38
CA TRP A 57 5.87 16.86 9.93
C TRP A 57 5.53 18.31 9.58
N ASP A 58 6.18 18.88 8.56
CA ASP A 58 6.00 20.27 8.12
C ASP A 58 4.61 20.60 7.56
N GLY A 59 3.80 19.57 7.24
CA GLY A 59 2.45 19.72 6.68
C GLY A 59 2.43 20.17 5.21
N VAL A 60 3.58 20.22 4.54
CA VAL A 60 3.67 20.69 3.15
C VAL A 60 3.16 19.60 2.20
N ILE A 61 2.14 19.95 1.41
CA ILE A 61 1.56 19.08 0.38
C ILE A 61 1.88 19.64 -1.01
N PRO A 62 2.81 19.01 -1.76
CA PRO A 62 3.09 19.34 -3.15
C PRO A 62 1.87 19.10 -4.06
N PRO A 63 1.80 19.76 -5.23
CA PRO A 63 0.72 19.57 -6.21
C PRO A 63 0.48 18.10 -6.59
N GLU A 64 1.55 17.32 -6.74
CA GLU A 64 1.54 15.90 -7.12
C GLU A 64 0.89 15.02 -6.03
N CYS A 65 0.92 15.47 -4.78
CA CYS A 65 0.39 14.75 -3.62
C CYS A 65 -1.03 15.21 -3.21
N ARG A 66 -1.64 16.14 -3.96
CA ARG A 66 -2.99 16.66 -3.63
C ARG A 66 -4.04 15.55 -3.63
N SER A 67 -5.03 15.69 -2.75
CA SER A 67 -6.13 14.75 -2.67
C SER A 67 -7.04 14.83 -3.90
N ASN A 68 -7.68 13.70 -4.21
CA ASN A 68 -8.56 13.55 -5.37
C ASN A 68 -9.71 12.63 -4.98
N PRO A 69 -10.99 12.98 -5.23
CA PRO A 69 -12.14 12.13 -4.90
C PRO A 69 -12.13 10.73 -5.54
N SER A 70 -11.36 10.55 -6.63
CA SER A 70 -11.17 9.26 -7.29
C SER A 70 -10.03 8.43 -6.68
N ILE A 71 -9.31 8.95 -5.69
CA ILE A 71 -8.23 8.25 -4.99
C ILE A 71 -8.66 8.05 -3.54
N LEU A 72 -8.78 6.78 -3.16
CA LEU A 72 -9.24 6.33 -1.86
C LEU A 72 -8.10 5.67 -1.09
N ARG A 73 -8.20 5.69 0.23
CA ARG A 73 -7.30 5.03 1.17
C ARG A 73 -8.11 4.12 2.07
N LEU A 74 -7.64 2.89 2.28
CA LEU A 74 -8.22 1.98 3.27
C LEU A 74 -7.65 2.33 4.65
N THR A 75 -8.50 2.81 5.56
CA THR A 75 -8.11 3.17 6.93
C THR A 75 -7.75 1.94 7.77
N SER A 76 -7.23 2.16 8.98
CA SER A 76 -7.02 1.09 9.97
C SER A 76 -8.32 0.35 10.35
N LYS A 77 -9.46 1.03 10.23
CA LYS A 77 -10.80 0.48 10.45
C LYS A 77 -11.39 -0.25 9.24
N LEU A 78 -10.58 -0.45 8.19
CA LEU A 78 -11.01 -1.10 6.94
C LEU A 78 -12.12 -0.35 6.19
N GLU A 79 -12.14 0.97 6.31
CA GLU A 79 -13.07 1.85 5.60
C GLU A 79 -12.36 2.57 4.45
N TRP A 80 -13.02 2.72 3.30
CA TRP A 80 -12.54 3.59 2.23
C TRP A 80 -12.85 5.06 2.55
N LYS A 81 -11.82 5.91 2.56
CA LYS A 81 -11.93 7.37 2.65
C LYS A 81 -11.14 8.02 1.52
N GLU A 82 -11.42 9.28 1.21
CA GLU A 82 -10.56 10.06 0.31
C GLU A 82 -9.10 10.03 0.82
N ALA A 83 -8.15 9.72 -0.06
CA ALA A 83 -6.75 9.63 0.31
C ALA A 83 -6.14 11.02 0.51
N LYS A 84 -5.44 11.18 1.64
CA LYS A 84 -4.69 12.39 2.02
C LYS A 84 -3.42 11.95 2.72
N GLU A 85 -2.31 12.64 2.46
CA GLU A 85 -1.10 12.43 3.26
C GLU A 85 -1.31 12.89 4.71
N PRO A 86 -0.60 12.28 5.69
CA PRO A 86 0.24 11.09 5.55
C PRO A 86 -0.58 9.80 5.43
N LEU A 87 -0.34 8.99 4.39
CA LEU A 87 -1.17 7.80 4.11
C LEU A 87 -1.11 6.71 5.20
N HIS A 88 -0.02 6.66 5.97
CA HIS A 88 0.20 5.65 7.02
C HIS A 88 -0.10 6.15 8.44
N VAL A 89 -0.73 7.32 8.61
CA VAL A 89 -0.96 7.95 9.93
C VAL A 89 -1.68 7.07 10.96
N ASP A 90 -2.61 6.22 10.54
CA ASP A 90 -3.33 5.27 11.41
C ASP A 90 -2.82 3.83 11.28
N ILE A 91 -1.72 3.62 10.57
CA ILE A 91 -1.09 2.31 10.30
C ILE A 91 0.25 2.21 11.03
N ASP A 92 1.19 3.12 10.73
CA ASP A 92 2.50 3.22 11.38
C ASP A 92 2.43 4.16 12.59
N ILE A 93 1.55 3.82 13.54
CA ILE A 93 1.08 4.71 14.62
C ILE A 93 2.17 5.14 15.62
N ASN A 94 3.27 4.39 15.69
CA ASN A 94 4.35 4.65 16.65
C ASN A 94 5.41 5.61 16.07
N LYS A 95 5.15 6.20 14.90
CA LYS A 95 6.08 7.05 14.16
C LYS A 95 5.35 8.27 13.61
N THR A 96 6.04 9.42 13.58
CA THR A 96 5.58 10.57 12.81
C THR A 96 5.71 10.25 11.33
N ASN A 97 4.59 10.33 10.61
CA ASN A 97 4.53 10.08 9.18
C ASN A 97 4.45 11.41 8.42
N GLY A 98 5.10 11.47 7.26
CA GLY A 98 5.03 12.59 6.33
C GLY A 98 4.67 12.10 4.93
N VAL A 99 5.16 12.81 3.91
CA VAL A 99 4.90 12.42 2.51
C VAL A 99 5.62 11.11 2.19
N GLY A 100 4.89 10.17 1.58
CA GLY A 100 5.41 8.95 0.96
C GLY A 100 5.17 8.94 -0.55
N PRO A 101 5.48 7.82 -1.24
CA PRO A 101 5.35 7.74 -2.70
C PRO A 101 3.92 7.42 -3.16
N GLY A 102 2.99 7.17 -2.23
CA GLY A 102 1.65 6.65 -2.54
C GLY A 102 0.73 7.65 -3.25
N MET A 103 0.60 8.88 -2.73
CA MET A 103 -0.24 9.91 -3.37
C MET A 103 0.26 10.33 -4.75
N PRO A 104 1.55 10.64 -4.97
CA PRO A 104 2.00 11.10 -6.27
C PRO A 104 1.97 9.96 -7.32
N PHE A 105 2.25 8.71 -6.92
CA PHE A 105 1.94 7.52 -7.73
C PHE A 105 0.45 7.45 -8.11
N ALA A 106 -0.46 7.60 -7.14
CA ALA A 106 -1.89 7.45 -7.37
C ALA A 106 -2.43 8.53 -8.33
N ASN A 107 -2.02 9.79 -8.15
CA ASN A 107 -2.38 10.90 -9.04
C ASN A 107 -1.87 10.67 -10.47
N ARG A 108 -0.71 10.03 -10.63
CA ARG A 108 -0.17 9.69 -11.96
C ARG A 108 -0.99 8.63 -12.69
N VAL A 109 -1.61 7.70 -11.96
CA VAL A 109 -2.26 6.52 -12.57
C VAL A 109 -3.80 6.58 -12.55
N VAL A 110 -4.41 7.49 -11.79
CA VAL A 110 -5.87 7.59 -11.63
C VAL A 110 -6.61 7.72 -12.96
N ASN A 111 -6.11 8.52 -13.90
CA ASN A 111 -6.73 8.68 -15.23
C ASN A 111 -6.74 7.38 -16.06
N ARG A 112 -5.84 6.44 -15.77
CA ARG A 112 -5.75 5.14 -16.45
C ARG A 112 -6.62 4.07 -15.78
N PHE A 113 -6.77 4.14 -14.46
CA PHE A 113 -7.39 3.07 -13.68
C PHE A 113 -8.77 3.43 -13.09
N GLY A 114 -9.23 4.67 -13.31
CA GLY A 114 -10.48 5.16 -12.75
C GLY A 114 -10.33 5.38 -11.24
N GLN A 115 -11.20 4.74 -10.45
CA GLN A 115 -11.13 4.84 -9.00
C GLN A 115 -9.93 4.03 -8.47
N VAL A 116 -8.97 4.70 -7.85
CA VAL A 116 -7.76 4.11 -7.26
C VAL A 116 -7.97 3.91 -5.78
N GLY A 117 -7.64 2.72 -5.26
CA GLY A 117 -7.66 2.40 -3.84
C GLY A 117 -6.27 2.06 -3.32
N LEU A 118 -5.77 2.86 -2.40
CA LEU A 118 -4.49 2.65 -1.71
C LEU A 118 -4.70 1.86 -0.43
N VAL A 119 -3.94 0.79 -0.25
CA VAL A 119 -3.97 -0.06 0.95
C VAL A 119 -2.63 0.11 1.68
N PRO A 120 -2.51 1.09 2.60
CA PRO A 120 -1.29 1.29 3.37
C PRO A 120 -1.08 0.17 4.39
N CYS A 121 0.10 -0.43 4.38
CA CYS A 121 0.48 -1.54 5.26
C CYS A 121 1.88 -1.38 5.87
N SER A 122 2.64 -0.35 5.49
CA SER A 122 4.06 -0.21 5.83
C SER A 122 4.28 0.16 7.29
N ILE A 123 5.34 -0.37 7.90
CA ILE A 123 5.72 -0.13 9.31
C ILE A 123 7.21 0.19 9.41
N GLY A 124 7.54 1.34 10.00
CA GLY A 124 8.91 1.85 10.07
C GLY A 124 9.87 0.99 10.89
N GLY A 125 11.11 0.85 10.40
CA GLY A 125 12.20 0.16 11.11
C GLY A 125 12.16 -1.37 11.06
N THR A 126 11.27 -1.96 10.28
CA THR A 126 11.08 -3.41 10.22
C THR A 126 12.07 -4.09 9.27
N LYS A 127 12.54 -5.27 9.66
CA LYS A 127 13.36 -6.17 8.83
C LYS A 127 12.50 -7.11 8.01
N LEU A 128 12.99 -7.58 6.86
CA LEU A 128 12.26 -8.49 5.97
C LEU A 128 11.91 -9.84 6.63
N SER A 129 12.65 -10.25 7.66
CA SER A 129 12.30 -11.42 8.49
C SER A 129 10.93 -11.28 9.16
N GLN A 130 10.50 -10.07 9.51
CA GLN A 130 9.20 -9.78 10.14
C GLN A 130 8.04 -9.74 9.13
N TRP A 131 8.35 -9.83 7.84
CA TRP A 131 7.38 -9.82 6.72
C TRP A 131 7.21 -11.21 6.09
N GLN A 132 7.78 -12.26 6.68
CA GLN A 132 7.61 -13.62 6.15
C GLN A 132 6.20 -14.14 6.48
N LYS A 133 5.70 -15.08 5.66
CA LYS A 133 4.39 -15.70 5.90
C LYS A 133 4.29 -16.29 7.31
N GLY A 134 3.16 -16.04 7.99
CA GLY A 134 2.96 -16.36 9.40
C GLY A 134 3.37 -15.26 10.38
N GLU A 135 4.16 -14.28 9.95
CA GLU A 135 4.51 -13.11 10.77
C GLU A 135 3.40 -12.06 10.73
N PHE A 136 3.27 -11.29 11.82
CA PHE A 136 2.20 -10.33 12.00
C PHE A 136 2.05 -9.32 10.84
N LEU A 137 3.16 -8.75 10.34
CA LEU A 137 3.13 -7.74 9.28
C LEU A 137 2.65 -8.32 7.94
N TYR A 138 3.03 -9.56 7.65
CA TYR A 138 2.57 -10.28 6.48
C TYR A 138 1.05 -10.55 6.57
N GLU A 139 0.61 -11.13 7.69
CA GLU A 139 -0.79 -11.50 7.87
C GLU A 139 -1.72 -10.27 7.87
N GLU A 140 -1.31 -9.16 8.50
CA GLU A 140 -2.05 -7.91 8.42
C GLU A 140 -2.09 -7.34 6.99
N THR A 141 -1.01 -7.47 6.22
CA THR A 141 -1.00 -7.05 4.80
C THR A 141 -2.01 -7.85 3.97
N VAL A 142 -2.00 -9.19 4.11
CA VAL A 142 -2.94 -10.07 3.41
C VAL A 142 -4.38 -9.79 3.84
N LYS A 143 -4.64 -9.64 5.14
CA LYS A 143 -5.96 -9.31 5.69
C LYS A 143 -6.49 -7.98 5.14
N ARG A 144 -5.68 -6.92 5.17
CA ARG A 144 -6.06 -5.59 4.64
C ARG A 144 -6.30 -5.63 3.14
N ALA A 145 -5.46 -6.33 2.38
CA ALA A 145 -5.65 -6.51 0.94
C ALA A 145 -6.96 -7.27 0.62
N LYS A 146 -7.29 -8.33 1.37
CA LYS A 146 -8.56 -9.06 1.21
C LYS A 146 -9.77 -8.22 1.59
N ALA A 147 -9.69 -7.44 2.67
CA ALA A 147 -10.73 -6.49 3.06
C ALA A 147 -10.95 -5.40 2.01
N ALA A 148 -9.87 -4.87 1.41
CA ALA A 148 -9.94 -3.93 0.30
C ALA A 148 -10.68 -4.51 -0.91
N MET A 149 -10.37 -5.76 -1.28
CA MET A 149 -11.04 -6.47 -2.38
C MET A 149 -12.53 -6.69 -2.09
N ALA A 150 -12.87 -7.15 -0.88
CA ALA A 150 -14.26 -7.45 -0.48
C ALA A 150 -15.14 -6.19 -0.43
N SER A 151 -14.61 -5.10 0.14
CA SER A 151 -15.32 -3.81 0.25
C SER A 151 -15.27 -2.97 -1.03
N GLY A 152 -14.40 -3.35 -1.97
CA GLY A 152 -14.20 -2.67 -3.23
C GLY A 152 -15.11 -3.12 -4.36
N GLY A 153 -16.30 -3.67 -4.07
CA GLY A 153 -17.40 -3.80 -5.04
C GLY A 153 -17.08 -4.48 -6.39
N GLY A 154 -16.19 -5.48 -6.40
CA GLY A 154 -15.67 -6.10 -7.63
C GLY A 154 -14.35 -5.48 -8.13
N GLY A 155 -13.57 -4.90 -7.22
CA GLY A 155 -12.27 -4.30 -7.49
C GLY A 155 -11.23 -5.30 -7.98
N SER A 156 -10.04 -4.79 -8.31
CA SER A 156 -8.96 -5.61 -8.86
C SER A 156 -7.61 -5.18 -8.30
N TYR A 157 -6.81 -6.15 -7.86
CA TYR A 157 -5.41 -5.89 -7.51
C TYR A 157 -4.65 -5.47 -8.76
N ARG A 158 -4.01 -4.30 -8.74
CA ARG A 158 -3.25 -3.76 -9.85
C ARG A 158 -1.74 -3.89 -9.65
N ALA A 159 -1.26 -3.63 -8.45
CA ALA A 159 0.14 -3.88 -8.08
C ALA A 159 0.36 -3.88 -6.56
N VAL A 160 1.50 -4.43 -6.15
CA VAL A 160 2.12 -4.16 -4.85
C VAL A 160 3.26 -3.17 -5.07
N LEU A 161 3.27 -2.07 -4.34
CA LEU A 161 4.43 -1.18 -4.21
C LEU A 161 5.18 -1.58 -2.95
N TRP A 162 6.46 -1.91 -3.12
CA TRP A 162 7.33 -2.43 -2.06
C TRP A 162 8.59 -1.56 -1.90
N TYR A 163 8.76 -0.92 -0.75
CA TYR A 163 10.00 -0.21 -0.45
C TYR A 163 10.47 -0.54 0.98
N GLN A 164 11.45 -1.43 1.05
CA GLN A 164 12.01 -1.94 2.28
C GLN A 164 13.42 -2.47 2.07
N GLY A 165 14.22 -2.48 3.12
CA GLY A 165 15.48 -3.21 3.21
C GLY A 165 16.52 -2.50 4.06
N GLU A 166 16.31 -1.24 4.42
CA GLU A 166 17.30 -0.43 5.12
C GLU A 166 17.67 -1.07 6.47
N SER A 167 16.71 -1.67 7.19
CA SER A 167 16.98 -2.39 8.44
C SER A 167 17.76 -3.69 8.24
N ASP A 168 17.66 -4.34 7.09
CA ASP A 168 18.41 -5.57 6.76
C ASP A 168 19.86 -5.25 6.35
N THR A 169 20.22 -3.97 6.17
CA THR A 169 21.62 -3.54 5.87
C THR A 169 22.52 -3.49 7.12
N VAL A 170 21.96 -3.67 8.31
CA VAL A 170 22.69 -3.56 9.59
C VAL A 170 23.63 -4.75 9.82
N ASP A 171 23.17 -5.95 9.51
CA ASP A 171 23.86 -7.20 9.80
C ASP A 171 24.09 -8.00 8.50
N MET A 172 25.20 -8.71 8.46
CA MET A 172 25.60 -9.49 7.28
C MET A 172 24.67 -10.68 7.06
N VAL A 173 24.14 -11.29 8.12
CA VAL A 173 23.29 -12.47 8.03
C VAL A 173 22.01 -12.12 7.26
N ASP A 174 21.30 -11.08 7.70
CA ASP A 174 20.08 -10.56 7.08
C ASP A 174 20.34 -10.10 5.64
N ALA A 175 21.40 -9.32 5.40
CA ALA A 175 21.77 -8.87 4.06
C ALA A 175 22.05 -10.05 3.11
N SER A 176 22.76 -11.09 3.59
CA SER A 176 23.13 -12.25 2.78
C SER A 176 21.94 -13.12 2.36
N VAL A 177 20.90 -13.20 3.19
CA VAL A 177 19.69 -13.98 2.90
C VAL A 177 18.54 -13.16 2.34
N TYR A 178 18.74 -11.85 2.13
CA TYR A 178 17.70 -10.90 1.71
C TYR A 178 17.00 -11.33 0.42
N LYS A 179 17.76 -11.67 -0.64
CA LYS A 179 17.18 -12.13 -1.94
C LYS A 179 16.23 -13.31 -1.75
N LYS A 180 16.64 -14.31 -0.97
CA LYS A 180 15.84 -15.52 -0.73
C LYS A 180 14.54 -15.19 0.00
N ARG A 181 14.60 -14.38 1.05
CA ARG A 181 13.41 -13.93 1.81
C ARG A 181 12.49 -13.06 0.97
N LEU A 182 13.04 -12.22 0.09
CA LEU A 182 12.27 -11.30 -0.74
C LEU A 182 11.49 -12.05 -1.81
N VAL A 183 12.16 -12.97 -2.51
CA VAL A 183 11.54 -13.84 -3.52
C VAL A 183 10.43 -14.69 -2.89
N LYS A 184 10.68 -15.23 -1.69
CA LYS A 184 9.69 -15.97 -0.92
C LYS A 184 8.48 -15.10 -0.55
N PHE A 185 8.72 -13.91 0.02
CA PHE A 185 7.65 -12.96 0.39
C PHE A 185 6.74 -12.63 -0.81
N PHE A 186 7.31 -12.29 -1.96
CA PHE A 186 6.52 -11.99 -3.17
C PHE A 186 5.72 -13.19 -3.68
N SER A 187 6.31 -14.39 -3.66
CA SER A 187 5.64 -15.61 -4.09
C SER A 187 4.48 -15.98 -3.15
N ASP A 188 4.72 -15.91 -1.84
CA ASP A 188 3.70 -16.16 -0.82
C ASP A 188 2.54 -15.16 -0.94
N LEU A 189 2.84 -13.87 -1.10
CA LEU A 189 1.82 -12.82 -1.24
C LEU A 189 0.96 -13.05 -2.49
N ARG A 190 1.56 -13.37 -3.63
CA ARG A 190 0.82 -13.73 -4.87
C ARG A 190 -0.11 -14.92 -4.66
N ASN A 191 0.36 -15.94 -3.96
CA ASN A 191 -0.42 -17.14 -3.67
C ASN A 191 -1.61 -16.83 -2.75
N ASP A 192 -1.39 -16.11 -1.65
CA ASP A 192 -2.44 -15.82 -0.66
C ASP A 192 -3.47 -14.79 -1.15
N LEU A 193 -3.08 -13.94 -2.11
CA LEU A 193 -3.97 -13.05 -2.84
C LEU A 193 -4.59 -13.70 -4.10
N GLN A 194 -4.25 -14.96 -4.39
CA GLN A 194 -4.72 -15.72 -5.56
C GLN A 194 -4.52 -14.97 -6.89
N HIS A 195 -3.40 -14.27 -7.00
CA HIS A 195 -3.05 -13.47 -8.17
C HIS A 195 -1.60 -13.75 -8.60
N PRO A 196 -1.33 -14.91 -9.24
CA PRO A 196 0.03 -15.38 -9.54
C PRO A 196 0.87 -14.40 -10.39
N ASN A 197 0.21 -13.62 -11.25
CA ASN A 197 0.85 -12.62 -12.10
C ASN A 197 0.76 -11.19 -11.55
N LEU A 198 0.52 -11.01 -10.24
CA LEU A 198 0.36 -9.67 -9.65
C LEU A 198 1.64 -8.86 -9.88
N PRO A 199 1.57 -7.70 -10.55
CA PRO A 199 2.72 -6.83 -10.68
C PRO A 199 3.25 -6.40 -9.32
N ILE A 200 4.56 -6.47 -9.15
CA ILE A 200 5.25 -5.95 -7.97
C ILE A 200 6.23 -4.90 -8.45
N ILE A 201 6.14 -3.71 -7.89
CA ILE A 201 7.08 -2.62 -8.13
C ILE A 201 7.84 -2.43 -6.83
N GLN A 202 9.08 -2.90 -6.81
CA GLN A 202 9.98 -2.74 -5.68
C GLN A 202 10.95 -1.57 -5.89
N VAL A 203 11.56 -1.10 -4.81
CA VAL A 203 12.55 -0.01 -4.86
C VAL A 203 13.90 -0.51 -4.35
N ALA A 204 14.95 -0.36 -5.17
CA ALA A 204 16.33 -0.53 -4.72
C ALA A 204 16.74 0.68 -3.87
N LEU A 205 17.25 0.41 -2.67
CA LEU A 205 17.39 1.40 -1.61
C LEU A 205 18.25 2.61 -1.98
N ALA A 206 17.81 3.82 -1.60
CA ALA A 206 18.67 5.00 -1.66
C ALA A 206 19.83 4.94 -0.65
N THR A 207 19.53 4.44 0.55
CA THR A 207 20.36 4.44 1.76
C THR A 207 20.17 3.15 2.55
N GLY A 208 21.00 2.93 3.57
CA GLY A 208 20.85 1.82 4.51
C GLY A 208 21.06 2.30 5.95
N ALA A 209 20.51 1.56 6.91
CA ALA A 209 20.80 1.78 8.33
C ALA A 209 22.16 1.20 8.77
N GLY A 210 22.84 0.46 7.90
CA GLY A 210 24.16 -0.13 8.17
C GLY A 210 24.99 -0.41 6.93
N PRO A 211 26.14 -1.08 7.09
CA PRO A 211 27.20 -1.12 6.09
C PRO A 211 26.91 -2.05 4.89
N TYR A 212 25.89 -2.92 4.97
CA TYR A 212 25.61 -3.92 3.94
C TYR A 212 24.61 -3.47 2.87
N LEU A 213 24.54 -2.15 2.61
CA LEU A 213 23.65 -1.54 1.61
C LEU A 213 23.78 -2.17 0.22
N ASP A 214 25.00 -2.33 -0.29
CA ASP A 214 25.21 -2.85 -1.64
C ASP A 214 24.77 -4.32 -1.78
N ALA A 215 24.86 -5.12 -0.71
CA ALA A 215 24.37 -6.50 -0.72
C ALA A 215 22.85 -6.56 -0.85
N VAL A 216 22.12 -5.75 -0.06
CA VAL A 216 20.65 -5.66 -0.14
C VAL A 216 20.21 -5.08 -1.49
N ARG A 217 20.87 -4.02 -1.98
CA ARG A 217 20.58 -3.46 -3.31
C ARG A 217 20.80 -4.46 -4.43
N LYS A 218 21.91 -5.21 -4.40
CA LYS A 218 22.18 -6.27 -5.40
C LYS A 218 21.04 -7.29 -5.41
N ALA A 219 20.55 -7.70 -4.24
CA ALA A 219 19.42 -8.62 -4.13
C ALA A 219 18.12 -8.05 -4.73
N GLN A 220 17.82 -6.76 -4.52
CA GLN A 220 16.63 -6.09 -5.06
C GLN A 220 16.70 -5.96 -6.59
N LEU A 221 17.86 -5.60 -7.12
CA LEU A 221 18.08 -5.41 -8.57
C LEU A 221 18.09 -6.73 -9.35
N THR A 222 18.35 -7.86 -8.68
CA THR A 222 18.51 -9.17 -9.30
C THR A 222 17.53 -10.20 -8.74
N THR A 223 16.24 -9.88 -8.57
CA THR A 223 15.27 -10.84 -8.01
C THR A 223 14.93 -12.04 -8.90
N ASP A 224 15.13 -11.91 -10.22
CA ASP A 224 14.85 -12.94 -11.25
C ASP A 224 13.41 -13.49 -11.24
N LEU A 225 12.45 -12.69 -10.75
CA LEU A 225 11.02 -13.03 -10.73
C LEU A 225 10.25 -12.33 -11.85
N GLU A 226 9.33 -13.06 -12.49
CA GLU A 226 8.41 -12.48 -13.47
C GLU A 226 7.47 -11.44 -12.85
N ASN A 227 7.09 -10.44 -13.65
CA ASN A 227 6.22 -9.33 -13.24
C ASN A 227 6.70 -8.59 -11.99
N VAL A 228 8.01 -8.57 -11.74
CA VAL A 228 8.66 -7.74 -10.73
C VAL A 228 9.50 -6.68 -11.44
N TYR A 229 9.23 -5.42 -11.11
CA TYR A 229 9.92 -4.25 -11.63
C TYR A 229 10.66 -3.58 -10.48
N CYS A 230 11.87 -3.08 -10.73
CA CYS A 230 12.68 -2.42 -9.72
C CYS A 230 12.98 -0.98 -10.13
N VAL A 231 12.59 -0.03 -9.27
CA VAL A 231 12.97 1.38 -9.37
C VAL A 231 14.23 1.60 -8.55
N ASP A 232 15.21 2.35 -9.06
CA ASP A 232 16.42 2.65 -8.31
C ASP A 232 16.31 4.03 -7.63
N ALA A 233 16.36 4.06 -6.30
CA ALA A 233 16.33 5.29 -5.52
C ALA A 233 17.72 5.86 -5.19
N ARG A 234 18.81 5.23 -5.67
CA ARG A 234 20.18 5.69 -5.39
C ARG A 234 20.40 7.14 -5.84
N GLY A 235 20.97 7.93 -4.95
CA GLY A 235 21.30 9.35 -5.21
C GLY A 235 20.11 10.31 -5.08
N LEU A 236 18.91 9.83 -4.73
CA LEU A 236 17.82 10.72 -4.38
C LEU A 236 18.14 11.51 -3.09
N PRO A 237 17.80 12.80 -3.03
CA PRO A 237 17.96 13.61 -1.82
C PRO A 237 17.31 13.01 -0.57
N LEU A 238 17.98 13.20 0.56
CA LEU A 238 17.58 12.67 1.85
C LEU A 238 17.24 13.79 2.82
N GLU A 239 16.40 13.46 3.79
CA GLU A 239 16.19 14.28 4.97
C GLU A 239 17.50 14.43 5.76
N PRO A 240 17.59 15.41 6.70
CA PRO A 240 18.80 15.66 7.48
C PRO A 240 19.30 14.45 8.31
N ASP A 241 18.46 13.44 8.53
CA ASP A 241 18.86 12.20 9.20
C ASP A 241 19.74 11.28 8.33
N GLY A 242 19.89 11.58 7.04
CA GLY A 242 20.71 10.81 6.11
C GLY A 242 20.15 9.41 5.80
N LEU A 243 18.90 9.13 6.16
CA LEU A 243 18.26 7.82 5.99
C LEU A 243 16.99 7.91 5.16
N HIS A 244 16.12 8.88 5.42
CA HIS A 244 14.83 8.96 4.76
C HIS A 244 14.83 9.88 3.54
N LEU A 245 14.00 9.56 2.54
CA LEU A 245 13.83 10.41 1.36
C LEU A 245 13.09 11.71 1.72
N THR A 246 13.53 12.82 1.12
CA THR A 246 12.78 14.09 1.19
C THR A 246 11.42 14.00 0.49
N THR A 247 10.53 14.95 0.76
CA THR A 247 9.26 15.10 0.03
C THR A 247 9.46 15.15 -1.49
N SER A 248 10.46 15.88 -1.99
CA SER A 248 10.74 15.96 -3.44
C SER A 248 11.25 14.63 -4.00
N SER A 249 12.07 13.90 -3.24
CA SER A 249 12.53 12.57 -3.63
C SER A 249 11.39 11.56 -3.69
N GLN A 250 10.45 11.61 -2.74
CA GLN A 250 9.28 10.74 -2.72
C GLN A 250 8.44 10.85 -3.99
N ILE A 251 8.26 12.07 -4.52
CA ILE A 251 7.59 12.30 -5.81
C ILE A 251 8.37 11.67 -6.96
N VAL A 252 9.70 11.77 -7.01
CA VAL A 252 10.45 11.26 -8.17
C VAL A 252 10.45 9.72 -8.24
N THR A 253 10.27 9.01 -7.11
CA THR A 253 10.26 7.54 -7.10
C THR A 253 9.18 6.91 -7.99
N GLU A 254 8.11 7.61 -8.35
CA GLU A 254 7.06 7.10 -9.25
C GLU A 254 7.44 7.13 -10.74
N THR A 255 8.41 7.97 -11.13
CA THR A 255 8.62 8.34 -12.54
C THR A 255 9.30 7.26 -13.39
N TRP A 256 9.83 6.21 -12.77
CA TRP A 256 10.65 5.20 -13.43
C TRP A 256 9.89 3.92 -13.84
N VAL A 257 8.58 3.84 -13.55
CA VAL A 257 7.72 2.69 -13.95
C VAL A 257 7.64 2.52 -15.49
N TYR A 258 7.98 3.56 -16.28
CA TYR A 258 7.95 3.51 -17.75
C TYR A 258 9.31 3.34 -18.44
N THR A 259 10.43 3.43 -17.72
CA THR A 259 11.74 3.12 -18.29
C THR A 259 11.99 1.63 -18.19
N LYS A 260 11.73 0.90 -19.28
CA LYS A 260 12.21 -0.47 -19.48
C LYS A 260 13.74 -0.51 -19.43
N ARG A 261 14.33 -0.51 -18.24
CA ARG A 261 15.64 -1.13 -18.07
C ARG A 261 15.37 -2.53 -17.56
N LYS A 262 15.42 -3.51 -18.47
CA LYS A 262 15.97 -4.81 -18.09
C LYS A 262 17.27 -4.46 -17.38
N CYS A 263 17.43 -4.87 -16.12
CA CYS A 263 18.66 -4.66 -15.38
C CYS A 263 19.81 -5.11 -16.30
N PRO A 264 20.74 -4.22 -16.71
CA PRO A 264 21.89 -4.66 -17.45
C PRO A 264 22.67 -5.58 -16.53
N LEU A 265 22.66 -6.86 -16.85
CA LEU A 265 23.58 -7.84 -16.30
C LEU A 265 24.98 -7.30 -16.57
N ALA A 266 25.71 -6.96 -15.51
CA ALA A 266 27.16 -6.92 -15.50
C ALA A 266 27.65 -8.29 -15.04
#